data_AF-A0A1V9HI41-F1
#
_entry.id   AF-A0A1V9HI41-F1
#
_cell.length_a   1.000
_cell.length_b   1.000
_cell.length_c   1.000
_cell.angle_alpha   90.00
_cell.angle_beta   90.00
_cell.angle_gamma   90.00
#
_symmetry.space_group_name_H-M   'P 1'
#
loop_
_entity.id
_entity.type
_entity.pdbx_description
1 polymer ?
#
loop_
_entity_poly.entity_id
_entity_poly.type
_entity_poly.pdbx_seq_one_letter_code
_entity_poly.pdbx_strand_id
1 'polypeptide(L)'
;LFRPSLADEIKKAATTIDASDTSNPRRAQLEGFGFVGPGVAAGGTYDCSRKIMNLPPIGLQSLSQSTPGGSFNAQDLTFVLEHEIQHSFNHATKTQATSSFLADIDRQSKIRGPVHDYTDELRAYIQAGREDEAKAEIAGWNALLSREKQLNPGANGLDIMLGARTTRQLDFISIDPSNPAAAIAKPNLTFNHDGSLAQTPSNIAAMGQNYFDRPSPLYAQPGQRPLGLGEHRNQAGQLQPTADYTNYYGTWAVEQILQAEDRANVMYQGARPQVTIDMAALGLKERLIENEGLDRGVNKSPFPYQDTSTMPPTLHHFDHTQDGSVNPTHDHTYVPVVPTAPAATGSLGPDDPAHPDHRMLEQIRSGVRKIDESVGKPYDEMSERVSRSLLAVCKDNREAYPAAGSGSLADNALSRVDHVVMGKTGNVFAVEGRLDDPAHKRVHVEIDQAIRTPVEQSDQKLLAANQAIAQERALAQQQELARGMNEPSQGGPSR
;
A
#
# COMPACT_ATOMS: atom_id res chain seq x y z
N LEU A 1 20.10 -25.95 19.75
CA LEU A 1 18.94 -25.69 18.87
C LEU A 1 19.29 -24.45 18.06
N PHE A 2 19.57 -24.61 16.76
CA PHE A 2 19.77 -23.47 15.85
C PHE A 2 18.48 -22.64 15.83
N ARG A 3 18.60 -21.33 16.12
CA ARG A 3 17.49 -20.39 15.97
C ARG A 3 17.34 -20.05 14.48
N PRO A 4 16.12 -19.97 13.94
CA PRO A 4 15.91 -19.51 12.57
C PRO A 4 16.40 -18.08 12.40
N SER A 5 17.06 -17.75 11.28
CA SER A 5 17.60 -16.41 11.05
C SER A 5 16.56 -15.30 11.19
N LEU A 6 15.33 -15.54 10.70
CA LEU A 6 14.21 -14.60 10.83
C LEU A 6 13.93 -14.20 12.30
N ALA A 7 14.07 -15.13 13.25
CA ALA A 7 13.83 -14.81 14.66
C ALA A 7 14.90 -13.85 15.22
N ASP A 8 16.14 -14.00 14.78
CA ASP A 8 17.23 -13.12 15.17
C ASP A 8 17.12 -11.75 14.49
N GLU A 9 16.65 -11.69 13.24
CA GLU A 9 16.42 -10.44 12.52
C GLU A 9 15.19 -9.68 13.03
N ILE A 10 14.08 -10.34 13.38
CA ILE A 10 12.96 -9.71 14.11
C ILE A 10 13.46 -9.10 15.42
N LYS A 11 14.25 -9.85 16.19
CA LYS A 11 14.81 -9.34 17.45
C LYS A 11 15.71 -8.13 17.20
N LYS A 12 16.55 -8.19 16.18
CA LYS A 12 17.44 -7.09 15.80
C LYS A 12 16.64 -5.85 15.37
N ALA A 13 15.61 -6.00 14.55
CA ALA A 13 14.73 -4.91 14.13
C ALA A 13 14.00 -4.29 15.34
N ALA A 14 13.49 -5.12 16.25
CA ALA A 14 12.79 -4.66 17.46
C ALA A 14 13.70 -4.02 18.53
N THR A 15 15.03 -4.14 18.40
CA THR A 15 15.99 -3.61 19.39
C THR A 15 16.96 -2.59 18.83
N THR A 16 17.07 -2.48 17.51
CA THR A 16 17.89 -1.47 16.84
C THR A 16 17.10 -0.17 16.74
N ILE A 17 17.67 0.93 17.23
CA ILE A 17 17.06 2.25 17.12
C ILE A 17 17.20 2.77 15.68
N ASP A 18 16.12 3.29 15.12
CA ASP A 18 16.15 4.00 13.85
C ASP A 18 16.63 5.43 14.04
N ALA A 19 17.93 5.64 13.83
CA ALA A 19 18.54 6.95 13.92
C ALA A 19 18.05 7.95 12.85
N SER A 20 17.35 7.48 11.81
CA SER A 20 16.78 8.34 10.77
C SER A 20 15.40 8.92 11.13
N ASP A 21 14.74 8.38 12.16
CA ASP A 21 13.47 8.91 12.65
C ASP A 21 13.70 10.20 13.47
N THR A 22 13.56 11.33 12.80
CA THR A 22 13.71 12.66 13.42
C THR A 22 12.50 13.09 14.26
N SER A 23 11.36 12.38 14.14
CA SER A 23 10.15 12.66 14.92
C SER A 23 10.23 12.09 16.34
N ASN A 24 10.93 10.96 16.51
CA ASN A 24 11.19 10.36 17.82
C ASN A 24 12.48 9.50 17.79
N PRO A 25 13.60 9.99 18.36
CA PRO A 25 14.92 9.36 18.23
C PRO A 25 15.13 8.11 19.10
N ARG A 26 14.06 7.57 19.71
CA ARG A 26 14.10 6.35 20.53
C ARG A 26 13.33 5.19 19.92
N ARG A 27 12.80 5.36 18.72
CA ARG A 27 11.97 4.33 18.09
C ARG A 27 12.82 3.22 17.52
N ALA A 28 12.36 1.98 17.69
CA ALA A 28 13.00 0.83 17.09
C ALA A 28 12.69 0.77 15.58
N GLN A 29 13.46 -0.02 14.84
CA GLN A 29 13.19 -0.28 13.42
C GLN A 29 11.86 -1.04 13.22
N LEU A 30 11.40 -1.81 14.21
CA LEU A 30 10.09 -2.45 14.18
C LEU A 30 9.45 -2.40 15.57
N GLU A 31 8.25 -1.85 15.66
CA GLU A 31 7.52 -1.67 16.93
C GLU A 31 6.19 -2.44 16.98
N GLY A 32 5.70 -2.94 15.85
CA GLY A 32 4.45 -3.71 15.84
C GLY A 32 4.13 -4.40 14.53
N PHE A 33 3.05 -5.16 14.57
CA PHE A 33 2.43 -5.80 13.40
C PHE A 33 1.03 -5.22 13.19
N GLY A 34 0.66 -5.06 11.93
CA GLY A 34 -0.64 -4.59 11.48
C GLY A 34 -1.20 -5.47 10.38
N PHE A 35 -2.32 -5.06 9.81
CA PHE A 35 -2.89 -5.71 8.65
C PHE A 35 -2.83 -4.80 7.44
N VAL A 36 -2.56 -5.40 6.28
CA VAL A 36 -2.65 -4.72 5.00
C VAL A 36 -4.10 -4.25 4.80
N GLY A 37 -4.27 -2.98 4.44
CA GLY A 37 -5.60 -2.37 4.26
C GLY A 37 -6.36 -2.94 3.05
N PRO A 38 -7.71 -2.81 3.01
CA PRO A 38 -8.50 -3.26 1.87
C PRO A 38 -8.11 -2.50 0.58
N GLY A 39 -7.96 -3.23 -0.53
CA GLY A 39 -7.54 -2.67 -1.83
C GLY A 39 -6.03 -2.75 -2.09
N VAL A 40 -5.21 -2.97 -1.05
CA VAL A 40 -3.78 -3.18 -1.21
C VAL A 40 -3.53 -4.64 -1.59
N ALA A 41 -3.06 -4.89 -2.81
CA ALA A 41 -2.58 -6.20 -3.21
C ALA A 41 -1.10 -6.36 -2.81
N ALA A 42 -0.82 -6.50 -1.49
CA ALA A 42 0.52 -6.79 -0.95
C ALA A 42 0.66 -8.10 -0.15
N GLY A 43 1.81 -8.78 -0.31
CA GLY A 43 2.17 -9.97 0.48
C GLY A 43 2.52 -9.62 1.93
N GLY A 44 3.03 -8.41 2.11
CA GLY A 44 3.26 -7.67 3.34
C GLY A 44 3.65 -6.25 2.97
N THR A 45 3.63 -5.31 3.92
CA THR A 45 4.22 -3.98 3.73
C THR A 45 4.90 -3.52 5.01
N TYR A 46 6.04 -2.84 4.89
CA TYR A 46 6.64 -2.12 6.02
C TYR A 46 6.26 -0.63 6.00
N ASP A 47 5.52 -0.18 7.02
CA ASP A 47 5.23 1.23 7.26
C ASP A 47 6.36 1.85 8.09
N CYS A 48 7.25 2.58 7.42
CA CYS A 48 8.38 3.23 8.06
C CYS A 48 8.01 4.37 9.03
N SER A 49 6.86 5.02 8.84
CA SER A 49 6.39 6.10 9.71
C SER A 49 5.83 5.53 11.00
N ARG A 50 5.11 4.42 10.92
CA ARG A 50 4.54 3.73 12.08
C ARG A 50 5.46 2.67 12.66
N LYS A 51 6.55 2.29 11.99
CA LYS A 51 7.44 1.18 12.37
C LYS A 51 6.66 -0.13 12.50
N ILE A 52 5.67 -0.33 11.62
CA ILE A 52 4.76 -1.48 11.66
C ILE A 52 4.92 -2.30 10.39
N MET A 53 4.99 -3.62 10.54
CA MET A 53 4.84 -4.54 9.42
C MET A 53 3.38 -4.96 9.28
N ASN A 54 2.79 -4.67 8.12
CA ASN A 54 1.43 -5.04 7.78
C ASN A 54 1.41 -6.36 7.01
N LEU A 55 0.51 -7.28 7.38
CA LEU A 55 0.35 -8.56 6.69
C LEU A 55 -1.09 -8.73 6.19
N PRO A 56 -1.33 -9.38 5.03
CA PRO A 56 -2.67 -9.63 4.54
C PRO A 56 -3.37 -10.65 5.46
N PRO A 57 -4.56 -10.34 6.01
CA PRO A 57 -5.27 -11.24 6.92
C PRO A 57 -5.51 -12.64 6.34
N ILE A 58 -5.78 -12.72 5.03
CA ILE A 58 -6.06 -13.98 4.33
C ILE A 58 -4.82 -14.89 4.23
N GLY A 59 -3.62 -14.29 4.17
CA GLY A 59 -2.34 -14.99 4.18
C GLY A 59 -1.97 -15.55 5.56
N LEU A 60 -2.73 -15.22 6.60
CA LEU A 60 -2.56 -15.73 7.97
C LEU A 60 -3.61 -16.79 8.33
N GLN A 61 -4.54 -17.10 7.41
CA GLN A 61 -5.61 -18.07 7.62
C GLN A 61 -5.40 -19.31 6.75
N SER A 62 -5.47 -20.49 7.36
CA SER A 62 -5.50 -21.75 6.60
C SER A 62 -6.80 -21.87 5.82
N LEU A 63 -6.76 -22.52 4.65
CA LEU A 63 -7.96 -22.89 3.90
C LEU A 63 -8.83 -23.81 4.75
N SER A 64 -10.08 -23.41 4.99
CA SER A 64 -11.06 -24.22 5.73
C SER A 64 -12.49 -23.91 5.29
N GLN A 65 -13.47 -24.68 5.77
CA GLN A 65 -14.89 -24.35 5.51
C GLN A 65 -15.29 -22.98 6.08
N SER A 66 -14.71 -22.57 7.20
CA SER A 66 -14.93 -21.24 7.81
C SER A 66 -14.09 -20.13 7.17
N THR A 67 -13.05 -20.48 6.40
CA THR A 67 -12.16 -19.55 5.70
C THR A 67 -11.88 -20.06 4.28
N PRO A 68 -12.88 -20.08 3.37
CA PRO A 68 -12.74 -20.66 2.03
C PRO A 68 -11.71 -19.95 1.15
N GLY A 69 -11.31 -18.72 1.51
CA GLY A 69 -10.25 -17.97 0.85
C GLY A 69 -8.88 -18.07 1.52
N GLY A 70 -8.76 -18.73 2.68
CA GLY A 70 -7.51 -18.78 3.45
C GLY A 70 -6.35 -19.33 2.61
N SER A 71 -5.24 -18.60 2.57
CA SER A 71 -4.10 -18.88 1.70
C SER A 71 -2.78 -19.06 2.46
N PHE A 72 -2.85 -19.34 3.77
CA PHE A 72 -1.66 -19.47 4.61
C PHE A 72 -0.61 -20.41 4.01
N ASN A 73 0.60 -19.87 3.87
CA ASN A 73 1.77 -20.58 3.41
C ASN A 73 2.97 -20.17 4.26
N ALA A 74 3.45 -21.08 5.11
CA ALA A 74 4.54 -20.77 6.02
C ALA A 74 5.86 -20.43 5.30
N GLN A 75 6.10 -20.96 4.11
CA GLN A 75 7.31 -20.69 3.33
C GLN A 75 7.26 -19.28 2.73
N ASP A 76 6.13 -18.95 2.10
CA ASP A 76 5.92 -17.61 1.53
C ASP A 76 5.90 -16.54 2.62
N LEU A 77 5.22 -16.79 3.75
CA LEU A 77 5.19 -15.87 4.88
C LEU A 77 6.58 -15.66 5.49
N THR A 78 7.39 -16.72 5.62
CA THR A 78 8.78 -16.58 6.13
C THR A 78 9.61 -15.69 5.23
N PHE A 79 9.47 -15.86 3.92
CA PHE A 79 10.17 -15.04 2.94
C PHE A 79 9.73 -13.57 3.05
N VAL A 80 8.42 -13.32 3.03
CA VAL A 80 7.85 -11.97 3.07
C VAL A 80 8.19 -11.25 4.37
N LEU A 81 8.07 -11.90 5.53
CA LEU A 81 8.40 -11.29 6.82
C LEU A 81 9.83 -10.74 6.82
N GLU A 82 10.79 -11.51 6.31
CA GLU A 82 12.18 -11.07 6.26
C GLU A 82 12.41 -9.99 5.19
N HIS A 83 11.74 -10.09 4.04
CA HIS A 83 11.76 -9.06 3.00
C HIS A 83 11.31 -7.70 3.57
N GLU A 84 10.17 -7.66 4.26
CA GLU A 84 9.64 -6.44 4.89
C GLU A 84 10.54 -5.92 6.03
N ILE A 85 11.16 -6.82 6.82
CA ILE A 85 12.14 -6.42 7.85
C ILE A 85 13.34 -5.75 7.21
N GLN A 86 13.83 -6.26 6.09
CA GLN A 86 15.01 -5.71 5.43
C GLN A 86 14.77 -4.28 4.94
N HIS A 87 13.54 -3.93 4.53
CA HIS A 87 13.19 -2.54 4.23
C HIS A 87 13.37 -1.60 5.43
N SER A 88 13.16 -2.08 6.67
CA SER A 88 13.43 -1.27 7.87
C SER A 88 14.92 -0.90 8.00
N PHE A 89 15.82 -1.84 7.72
CA PHE A 89 17.26 -1.59 7.75
C PHE A 89 17.74 -0.73 6.58
N ASN A 90 17.07 -0.82 5.43
CA ASN A 90 17.37 -0.02 4.25
C ASN A 90 16.79 1.41 4.34
N HIS A 91 15.80 1.63 5.22
CA HIS A 91 15.00 2.85 5.30
C HIS A 91 15.85 4.13 5.33
N ALA A 92 16.87 4.18 6.18
CA ALA A 92 17.72 5.37 6.30
C ALA A 92 18.38 5.77 4.96
N THR A 93 18.86 4.77 4.19
CA THR A 93 19.49 5.00 2.89
C THR A 93 18.45 5.45 1.84
N LYS A 94 17.26 4.83 1.84
CA LYS A 94 16.16 5.22 0.94
C LYS A 94 15.61 6.62 1.27
N THR A 95 15.47 6.97 2.54
CA THR A 95 15.08 8.31 2.98
C THR A 95 16.12 9.35 2.54
N GLN A 96 17.41 9.04 2.66
CA GLN A 96 18.47 9.92 2.16
C GLN A 96 18.40 10.10 0.64
N ALA A 97 18.26 9.01 -0.13
CA ALA A 97 18.15 9.08 -1.59
C ALA A 97 16.93 9.89 -2.05
N THR A 98 15.79 9.71 -1.37
CA THR A 98 14.58 10.50 -1.63
C THR A 98 14.79 11.98 -1.33
N SER A 99 15.45 12.29 -0.21
CA SER A 99 15.75 13.67 0.17
C SER A 99 16.70 14.35 -0.82
N SER A 100 17.73 13.62 -1.28
CA SER A 100 18.65 14.10 -2.31
C SER A 100 17.92 14.37 -3.62
N PHE A 101 17.10 13.42 -4.09
CA PHE A 101 16.28 13.59 -5.30
C PHE A 101 15.40 14.85 -5.22
N LEU A 102 14.64 15.02 -4.13
CA LEU A 102 13.79 16.21 -3.95
C LEU A 102 14.60 17.52 -3.92
N ALA A 103 15.80 17.51 -3.35
CA ALA A 103 16.69 18.67 -3.34
C ALA A 103 17.28 18.96 -4.73
N ASP A 104 17.63 17.92 -5.49
CA ASP A 104 18.19 18.04 -6.84
C ASP A 104 17.15 18.61 -7.80
N ILE A 105 15.91 18.11 -7.77
CA ILE A 105 14.83 18.63 -8.63
C ILE A 105 14.44 20.07 -8.26
N ASP A 106 14.47 20.44 -6.97
CA ASP A 106 14.20 21.81 -6.52
C ASP A 106 15.29 22.78 -6.99
N ARG A 107 16.56 22.33 -6.99
CA ARG A 107 17.66 23.12 -7.54
C ARG A 107 17.53 23.27 -9.05
N GLN A 108 17.28 22.18 -9.76
CA GLN A 108 17.27 22.16 -11.21
C GLN A 108 16.11 22.97 -11.78
N SER A 109 14.89 22.82 -11.26
CA SER A 109 13.69 23.57 -11.68
C SER A 109 13.84 25.09 -11.55
N LYS A 110 14.77 25.58 -10.74
CA LYS A 110 15.04 27.01 -10.51
C LYS A 110 16.14 27.59 -11.41
N ILE A 111 16.85 26.75 -12.18
CA ILE A 111 17.92 27.21 -13.07
C ILE A 111 17.33 28.09 -14.17
N ARG A 112 17.95 29.24 -14.45
CA ARG A 112 17.57 30.10 -15.57
C ARG A 112 18.36 29.70 -16.81
N GLY A 113 17.95 28.60 -17.43
CA GLY A 113 18.60 28.05 -18.61
C GLY A 113 17.60 27.60 -19.67
N PRO A 114 18.07 27.21 -20.87
CA PRO A 114 17.20 26.73 -21.93
C PRO A 114 16.66 25.31 -21.71
N VAL A 115 17.31 24.51 -20.86
CA VAL A 115 17.05 23.07 -20.69
C VAL A 115 17.18 22.66 -19.22
N HIS A 116 16.25 21.84 -18.74
CA HIS A 116 16.33 21.10 -17.47
C HIS A 116 16.29 19.60 -17.78
N ASP A 117 17.43 18.92 -17.61
CA ASP A 117 17.59 17.48 -17.90
C ASP A 117 17.57 16.66 -16.62
N TYR A 118 16.47 15.97 -16.35
CA TYR A 118 16.25 15.22 -15.09
C TYR A 118 16.74 13.77 -15.15
N THR A 119 17.45 13.38 -16.21
CA THR A 119 17.83 11.99 -16.45
C THR A 119 18.67 11.41 -15.30
N ASP A 120 19.63 12.17 -14.78
CA ASP A 120 20.56 11.68 -13.76
C ASP A 120 19.87 11.59 -12.38
N GLU A 121 19.04 12.56 -12.04
CA GLU A 121 18.23 12.62 -10.83
C GLU A 121 17.26 11.43 -10.77
N LEU A 122 16.56 11.15 -11.86
CA LEU A 122 15.67 9.98 -11.99
C LEU A 122 16.45 8.67 -11.87
N ARG A 123 17.61 8.56 -12.54
CA ARG A 123 18.46 7.36 -12.46
C ARG A 123 18.86 7.05 -11.03
N ALA A 124 19.32 8.06 -10.30
CA ALA A 124 19.74 7.91 -8.92
C ALA A 124 18.59 7.47 -8.00
N TYR A 125 17.40 8.06 -8.18
CA TYR A 125 16.21 7.69 -7.40
C TYR A 125 15.75 6.25 -7.65
N ILE A 126 15.62 5.85 -8.92
CA ILE A 126 15.20 4.50 -9.31
C ILE A 126 16.24 3.47 -8.86
N GLN A 127 17.53 3.77 -9.01
CA GLN A 127 18.61 2.89 -8.55
C GLN A 127 18.56 2.65 -7.04
N ALA A 128 18.18 3.65 -6.24
CA ALA A 128 18.02 3.46 -4.79
C ALA A 128 16.87 2.49 -4.47
N GLY A 129 15.74 2.57 -5.17
CA GLY A 129 14.65 1.59 -5.06
C GLY A 129 15.09 0.20 -5.49
N ARG A 130 15.85 0.11 -6.59
CA ARG A 130 16.40 -1.14 -7.10
C ARG A 130 17.30 -1.87 -6.10
N GLU A 131 18.13 -1.13 -5.37
CA GLU A 131 18.96 -1.72 -4.31
C GLU A 131 18.18 -2.13 -3.07
N ASP A 132 17.15 -1.35 -2.71
CA ASP A 132 16.28 -1.64 -1.56
C ASP A 132 15.57 -2.99 -1.75
N GLU A 133 14.87 -3.14 -2.88
CA GLU A 133 14.17 -4.36 -3.28
C GLU A 133 15.12 -5.55 -3.44
N ALA A 134 16.29 -5.36 -4.06
CA ALA A 134 17.27 -6.43 -4.24
C ALA A 134 17.81 -6.94 -2.89
N LYS A 135 18.09 -6.05 -1.93
CA LYS A 135 18.54 -6.43 -0.59
C LYS A 135 17.43 -7.19 0.15
N ALA A 136 16.19 -6.69 0.08
CA ALA A 136 15.01 -7.31 0.70
C ALA A 136 14.75 -8.72 0.17
N GLU A 137 14.84 -8.91 -1.15
CA GLU A 137 14.66 -10.22 -1.78
C GLU A 137 15.74 -11.22 -1.33
N ILE A 138 17.02 -10.78 -1.25
CA ILE A 138 18.12 -11.62 -0.72
C ILE A 138 17.88 -12.02 0.73
N ALA A 139 17.38 -11.10 1.56
CA ALA A 139 17.07 -11.38 2.96
C ALA A 139 15.96 -12.44 3.06
N GLY A 140 14.86 -12.26 2.31
CA GLY A 140 13.77 -13.23 2.18
C GLY A 140 14.25 -14.64 1.81
N TRP A 141 15.16 -14.75 0.82
CA TRP A 141 15.78 -16.02 0.44
C TRP A 141 16.52 -16.68 1.60
N ASN A 142 17.37 -15.91 2.31
CA ASN A 142 18.17 -16.42 3.41
C ASN A 142 17.32 -16.89 4.60
N ALA A 143 16.23 -16.17 4.92
CA ALA A 143 15.30 -16.58 5.96
C ALA A 143 14.55 -17.87 5.61
N LEU A 144 14.04 -17.97 4.38
CA LEU A 144 13.37 -19.18 3.93
C LEU A 144 14.33 -20.37 3.91
N LEU A 145 15.55 -20.19 3.39
CA LEU A 145 16.58 -21.24 3.40
C LEU A 145 16.91 -21.69 4.83
N SER A 146 17.09 -20.76 5.77
CA SER A 146 17.36 -21.08 7.18
C SER A 146 16.26 -21.95 7.78
N ARG A 147 14.99 -21.62 7.48
CA ARG A 147 13.83 -22.41 7.91
C ARG A 147 13.85 -23.81 7.30
N GLU A 148 14.02 -23.92 5.99
CA GLU A 148 13.98 -25.21 5.29
C GLU A 148 15.12 -26.13 5.77
N LYS A 149 16.31 -25.57 5.99
CA LYS A 149 17.44 -26.33 6.56
C LYS A 149 17.23 -26.75 8.00
N GLN A 150 16.45 -26.01 8.79
CA GLN A 150 16.11 -26.45 10.14
C GLN A 150 15.25 -27.71 10.11
N LEU A 151 14.33 -27.80 9.14
CA LEU A 151 13.48 -28.97 8.92
C LEU A 151 14.27 -30.13 8.30
N ASN A 152 15.25 -29.84 7.44
CA ASN A 152 16.05 -30.84 6.73
C ASN A 152 17.56 -30.47 6.73
N PRO A 153 18.30 -30.70 7.84
CA PRO A 153 19.66 -30.19 8.01
C PRO A 153 20.71 -30.73 7.02
N GLY A 154 20.49 -31.93 6.47
CA GLY A 154 21.41 -32.59 5.53
C GLY A 154 21.12 -32.31 4.05
N ALA A 155 20.06 -31.56 3.74
CA ALA A 155 19.67 -31.30 2.35
C ALA A 155 20.61 -30.29 1.66
N ASN A 156 20.78 -30.44 0.35
CA ASN A 156 21.41 -29.42 -0.48
C ASN A 156 20.56 -28.13 -0.42
N GLY A 157 21.22 -26.99 -0.22
CA GLY A 157 20.54 -25.71 0.00
C GLY A 157 19.74 -25.18 -1.20
N LEU A 158 20.18 -25.44 -2.44
CA LEU A 158 19.45 -24.99 -3.62
C LEU A 158 18.31 -25.95 -3.95
N ASP A 159 18.54 -27.25 -3.87
CA ASP A 159 17.53 -28.26 -4.18
C ASP A 159 16.35 -28.20 -3.20
N ILE A 160 16.61 -27.96 -1.90
CA ILE A 160 15.53 -27.79 -0.93
C ILE A 160 14.72 -26.52 -1.19
N MET A 161 15.36 -25.45 -1.64
CA MET A 161 14.69 -24.20 -1.99
C MET A 161 13.83 -24.37 -3.24
N LEU A 162 14.23 -25.22 -4.19
CA LEU A 162 13.40 -25.55 -5.36
C LEU A 162 12.07 -26.21 -4.95
N GLY A 163 12.11 -27.05 -3.92
CA GLY A 163 10.93 -27.71 -3.35
C GLY A 163 10.04 -26.79 -2.49
N ALA A 164 10.44 -25.54 -2.24
CA ALA A 164 9.61 -24.59 -1.50
C ALA A 164 8.38 -24.20 -2.33
N ARG A 165 7.20 -24.24 -1.71
CA ARG A 165 5.89 -23.86 -2.23
C ARG A 165 5.71 -22.34 -2.32
N THR A 166 6.71 -21.63 -2.84
CA THR A 166 6.59 -20.23 -3.27
C THR A 166 6.96 -20.16 -4.75
N THR A 167 6.87 -18.98 -5.36
CA THR A 167 7.43 -18.73 -6.70
C THR A 167 8.63 -17.79 -6.65
N ARG A 168 8.93 -17.22 -5.48
CA ARG A 168 10.02 -16.25 -5.26
C ARG A 168 11.41 -16.87 -5.40
N GLN A 169 11.55 -18.16 -5.09
CA GLN A 169 12.78 -18.91 -5.32
C GLN A 169 13.21 -18.89 -6.80
N LEU A 170 12.28 -18.75 -7.73
CA LEU A 170 12.58 -18.70 -9.17
C LEU A 170 13.29 -17.41 -9.60
N ASP A 171 13.38 -16.41 -8.72
CA ASP A 171 14.23 -15.24 -8.92
C ASP A 171 15.71 -15.57 -8.68
N PHE A 172 16.01 -16.69 -8.01
CA PHE A 172 17.36 -17.11 -7.59
C PHE A 172 17.87 -18.35 -8.33
N ILE A 173 16.98 -19.30 -8.61
CA ILE A 173 17.31 -20.62 -9.16
C ILE A 173 16.36 -20.99 -10.31
N SER A 174 16.79 -21.94 -11.12
CA SER A 174 16.01 -22.58 -12.18
C SER A 174 15.99 -24.09 -11.96
N ILE A 175 15.02 -24.78 -12.55
CA ILE A 175 14.99 -26.26 -12.58
C ILE A 175 16.05 -26.76 -13.57
N ASP A 176 16.82 -27.78 -13.19
CA ASP A 176 17.71 -28.49 -14.12
C ASP A 176 16.88 -29.24 -15.19
N PRO A 177 17.04 -28.92 -16.48
CA PRO A 177 16.31 -29.61 -17.55
C PRO A 177 16.57 -31.12 -17.62
N SER A 178 17.72 -31.57 -17.11
CA SER A 178 18.13 -32.97 -17.06
C SER A 178 17.70 -33.71 -15.78
N ASN A 179 17.38 -32.97 -14.72
CA ASN A 179 16.93 -33.51 -13.45
C ASN A 179 15.94 -32.55 -12.77
N PRO A 180 14.62 -32.77 -12.89
CA PRO A 180 13.61 -31.89 -12.32
C PRO A 180 13.64 -31.73 -10.79
N ALA A 181 14.38 -32.58 -10.08
CA ALA A 181 14.59 -32.49 -8.63
C ALA A 181 15.83 -31.66 -8.24
N ALA A 182 16.65 -31.24 -9.20
CA ALA A 182 17.85 -30.45 -8.98
C ALA A 182 17.65 -28.98 -9.37
N ALA A 183 18.23 -28.09 -8.57
CA ALA A 183 18.24 -26.66 -8.80
C ALA A 183 19.56 -26.22 -9.44
N ILE A 184 19.46 -25.30 -10.40
CA ILE A 184 20.59 -24.58 -10.97
C ILE A 184 20.52 -23.12 -10.50
N ALA A 185 21.59 -22.63 -9.87
CA ALA A 185 21.72 -21.22 -9.55
C ALA A 185 21.63 -20.35 -10.82
N LYS A 186 20.94 -19.21 -10.74
CA LYS A 186 21.05 -18.23 -11.82
C LYS A 186 22.52 -17.81 -12.00
N PRO A 187 23.01 -17.72 -13.25
CA PRO A 187 24.44 -17.64 -13.53
C PRO A 187 25.11 -16.35 -13.05
N ASN A 188 24.32 -15.30 -12.77
CA ASN A 188 24.81 -14.02 -12.26
C ASN A 188 24.84 -13.95 -10.72
N LEU A 189 24.41 -15.01 -10.00
CA LEU A 189 24.41 -15.07 -8.54
C LEU A 189 25.54 -15.96 -8.03
N THR A 190 26.23 -15.49 -6.99
CA THR A 190 27.28 -16.26 -6.31
C THR A 190 26.80 -16.68 -4.92
N PHE A 191 26.39 -17.95 -4.81
CA PHE A 191 25.92 -18.55 -3.56
C PHE A 191 27.07 -19.04 -2.68
N ASN A 192 26.86 -18.98 -1.37
CA ASN A 192 27.69 -19.68 -0.41
C ASN A 192 27.49 -21.20 -0.53
N HIS A 193 28.42 -21.99 0.01
CA HIS A 193 28.35 -23.46 -0.03
C HIS A 193 27.06 -24.02 0.62
N ASP A 194 26.49 -23.30 1.57
CA ASP A 194 25.25 -23.68 2.23
C ASP A 194 23.99 -23.23 1.46
N GLY A 195 24.12 -22.61 0.29
CA GLY A 195 23.02 -22.09 -0.51
C GLY A 195 22.52 -20.71 -0.08
N SER A 196 23.09 -20.10 0.97
CA SER A 196 22.76 -18.71 1.33
C SER A 196 23.39 -17.74 0.33
N LEU A 197 22.86 -16.52 0.26
CA LEU A 197 23.31 -15.49 -0.65
C LEU A 197 23.73 -14.23 0.12
N ALA A 198 25.01 -13.87 0.04
CA ALA A 198 25.51 -12.65 0.68
C ALA A 198 25.09 -11.41 -0.12
N GLN A 199 24.76 -10.31 0.56
CA GLN A 199 24.46 -9.00 -0.03
C GLN A 199 25.75 -8.27 -0.49
N THR A 200 26.55 -8.91 -1.35
CA THR A 200 27.69 -8.26 -2.01
C THR A 200 27.20 -7.31 -3.11
N PRO A 201 27.98 -6.29 -3.51
CA PRO A 201 27.59 -5.41 -4.61
C PRO A 201 27.19 -6.16 -5.90
N SER A 202 27.92 -7.24 -6.23
CA SER A 202 27.61 -8.08 -7.39
C SER A 202 26.29 -8.84 -7.24
N ASN A 203 26.01 -9.44 -6.07
CA ASN A 203 24.75 -10.15 -5.83
C ASN A 203 23.55 -9.19 -5.75
N ILE A 204 23.71 -8.00 -5.18
CA ILE A 204 22.68 -6.96 -5.17
C ILE A 204 22.37 -6.53 -6.61
N ALA A 205 23.40 -6.25 -7.42
CA ALA A 205 23.21 -5.87 -8.82
C ALA A 205 22.50 -6.96 -9.63
N ALA A 206 22.89 -8.22 -9.42
CA ALA A 206 22.29 -9.39 -10.04
C ALA A 206 20.84 -9.63 -9.59
N MET A 207 20.53 -9.42 -8.31
CA MET A 207 19.14 -9.52 -7.83
C MET A 207 18.28 -8.37 -8.33
N GLY A 208 18.83 -7.17 -8.49
CA GLY A 208 18.14 -6.12 -9.23
C GLY A 208 17.77 -6.57 -10.65
N GLN A 209 18.65 -7.29 -11.35
CA GLN A 209 18.34 -7.81 -12.70
C GLN A 209 17.30 -8.94 -12.67
N ASN A 210 17.40 -9.80 -11.67
CA ASN A 210 16.58 -11.01 -11.61
C ASN A 210 15.17 -10.76 -11.05
N TYR A 211 15.00 -9.69 -10.26
CA TYR A 211 13.76 -9.37 -9.53
C TYR A 211 13.21 -7.98 -9.89
N PHE A 212 13.97 -6.90 -9.65
CA PHE A 212 13.48 -5.53 -9.86
C PHE A 212 13.23 -5.22 -11.35
N ASP A 213 14.17 -5.60 -12.21
CA ASP A 213 14.14 -5.34 -13.65
C ASP A 213 13.17 -6.29 -14.41
N ARG A 214 12.32 -7.04 -13.69
CA ARG A 214 11.30 -7.88 -14.31
C ARG A 214 10.33 -7.02 -15.10
N PRO A 215 10.02 -7.37 -16.35
CA PRO A 215 9.25 -6.51 -17.22
C PRO A 215 7.78 -6.45 -16.80
N SER A 216 7.14 -5.34 -17.15
CA SER A 216 5.69 -5.22 -17.18
C SER A 216 5.04 -6.38 -17.95
N PRO A 217 3.83 -6.84 -17.56
CA PRO A 217 3.08 -7.83 -18.32
C PRO A 217 2.78 -7.40 -19.76
N LEU A 218 2.75 -6.09 -20.03
CA LEU A 218 2.51 -5.54 -21.37
C LEU A 218 3.74 -5.63 -22.30
N TYR A 219 4.94 -5.77 -21.74
CA TYR A 219 6.21 -5.70 -22.46
C TYR A 219 7.07 -6.96 -22.34
N ALA A 220 6.65 -7.92 -21.52
CA ALA A 220 7.35 -9.18 -21.32
C ALA A 220 7.41 -10.01 -22.62
N GLN A 221 8.61 -10.50 -22.93
CA GLN A 221 8.86 -11.42 -24.03
C GLN A 221 8.64 -12.87 -23.58
N PRO A 222 8.39 -13.82 -24.51
CA PRO A 222 8.29 -15.23 -24.19
C PRO A 222 9.49 -15.73 -23.37
N GLY A 223 9.22 -16.41 -22.26
CA GLY A 223 10.24 -16.91 -21.34
C GLY A 223 10.67 -15.94 -20.24
N GLN A 224 10.23 -14.67 -20.27
CA GLN A 224 10.41 -13.74 -19.16
C GLN A 224 9.29 -13.90 -18.12
N ARG A 225 9.62 -13.67 -16.84
CA ARG A 225 8.64 -13.65 -15.74
C ARG A 225 8.18 -12.21 -15.52
N PRO A 226 6.98 -11.81 -16.00
CA PRO A 226 6.50 -10.46 -15.78
C PRO A 226 6.18 -10.21 -14.31
N LEU A 227 6.19 -8.94 -13.92
CA LEU A 227 5.65 -8.45 -12.66
C LEU A 227 4.68 -7.32 -12.99
N GLY A 228 3.47 -7.36 -12.44
CA GLY A 228 2.50 -6.27 -12.53
C GLY A 228 2.37 -5.59 -11.18
N LEU A 229 2.74 -4.32 -11.11
CA LEU A 229 2.54 -3.41 -9.99
C LEU A 229 1.47 -2.39 -10.34
N GLY A 230 1.01 -1.69 -9.31
CA GLY A 230 0.09 -0.60 -9.50
C GLY A 230 -1.38 -0.96 -9.51
N GLU A 231 -2.14 0.03 -9.94
CA GLU A 231 -3.58 0.08 -9.73
C GLU A 231 -4.38 0.33 -10.99
N HIS A 232 -3.69 0.32 -12.13
CA HIS A 232 -4.31 0.39 -13.44
C HIS A 232 -5.52 -0.54 -13.50
N ARG A 233 -6.67 0.00 -13.90
CA ARG A 233 -7.88 -0.76 -14.18
C ARG A 233 -8.07 -0.88 -15.68
N ASN A 234 -8.46 -2.06 -16.14
CA ASN A 234 -8.83 -2.22 -17.54
C ASN A 234 -10.15 -1.48 -17.84
N GLN A 235 -10.54 -1.41 -19.11
CA GLN A 235 -11.78 -0.76 -19.56
C GLN A 235 -13.06 -1.31 -18.92
N ALA A 236 -13.01 -2.51 -18.32
CA ALA A 236 -14.11 -3.12 -17.59
C ALA A 236 -14.09 -2.79 -16.07
N GLY A 237 -13.20 -1.89 -15.63
CA GLY A 237 -13.03 -1.49 -14.24
C GLY A 237 -12.31 -2.51 -13.36
N GLN A 238 -11.75 -3.58 -13.93
CA GLN A 238 -11.06 -4.62 -13.18
C GLN A 238 -9.59 -4.24 -12.97
N LEU A 239 -9.08 -4.45 -11.75
CA LEU A 239 -7.67 -4.26 -11.42
C LEU A 239 -6.80 -5.11 -12.38
N GLN A 240 -5.94 -4.43 -13.13
CA GLN A 240 -4.99 -5.00 -14.07
C GLN A 240 -3.66 -4.26 -13.89
N PRO A 241 -2.86 -4.62 -12.87
CA PRO A 241 -1.57 -3.97 -12.61
C PRO A 241 -0.66 -4.12 -13.83
N THR A 242 -0.12 -3.01 -14.33
CA THR A 242 0.68 -3.01 -15.57
C THR A 242 2.08 -2.45 -15.41
N ALA A 243 2.40 -1.69 -14.37
CA ALA A 243 3.78 -1.24 -14.19
C ALA A 243 4.72 -2.39 -13.80
N ASP A 244 5.99 -2.21 -14.14
CA ASP A 244 7.11 -2.83 -13.45
C ASP A 244 7.65 -1.86 -12.38
N TYR A 245 8.64 -2.30 -11.60
CA TYR A 245 9.21 -1.48 -10.55
C TYR A 245 9.78 -0.16 -11.06
N THR A 246 10.52 -0.20 -12.17
CA THR A 246 11.12 0.99 -12.78
C THR A 246 10.08 2.06 -13.05
N ASN A 247 8.95 1.68 -13.64
CA ASN A 247 7.87 2.61 -13.96
C ASN A 247 7.04 2.99 -12.72
N TYR A 248 6.84 2.09 -11.76
CA TYR A 248 6.17 2.40 -10.49
C TYR A 248 6.92 3.49 -9.70
N TYR A 249 8.24 3.32 -9.51
CA TYR A 249 9.08 4.34 -8.88
C TYR A 249 9.19 5.59 -9.76
N GLY A 250 9.25 5.40 -11.09
CA GLY A 250 9.31 6.47 -12.08
C GLY A 250 8.10 7.41 -12.02
N THR A 251 6.89 6.89 -11.86
CA THR A 251 5.66 7.69 -11.80
C THR A 251 5.75 8.74 -10.71
N TRP A 252 5.99 8.33 -9.46
CA TRP A 252 6.10 9.28 -8.34
C TRP A 252 7.20 10.31 -8.58
N ALA A 253 8.36 9.88 -9.08
CA ALA A 253 9.49 10.77 -9.32
C ALA A 253 9.17 11.82 -10.41
N VAL A 254 8.50 11.41 -11.48
CA VAL A 254 7.99 12.30 -12.51
C VAL A 254 6.99 13.29 -11.92
N GLU A 255 6.02 12.86 -11.12
CA GLU A 255 5.08 13.78 -10.44
C GLU A 255 5.81 14.88 -9.64
N GLN A 256 6.86 14.51 -8.90
CA GLN A 256 7.63 15.48 -8.13
C GLN A 256 8.36 16.49 -9.04
N ILE A 257 8.98 16.04 -10.14
CA ILE A 257 9.64 16.91 -11.13
C ILE A 257 8.62 17.89 -11.73
N LEU A 258 7.49 17.36 -12.17
CA LEU A 258 6.42 18.11 -12.79
C LEU A 258 5.85 19.20 -11.86
N GLN A 259 5.65 18.87 -10.59
CA GLN A 259 5.21 19.82 -9.57
C GLN A 259 6.29 20.86 -9.23
N ALA A 260 7.57 20.47 -9.25
CA ALA A 260 8.68 21.39 -9.02
C ALA A 260 8.80 22.43 -10.14
N GLU A 261 8.69 21.99 -11.41
CA GLU A 261 8.68 22.86 -12.59
C GLU A 261 7.51 23.85 -12.56
N ASP A 262 6.29 23.37 -12.30
CA ASP A 262 5.12 24.25 -12.24
C ASP A 262 5.18 25.24 -11.07
N ARG A 263 5.78 24.84 -9.94
CA ARG A 263 6.00 25.73 -8.79
C ARG A 263 7.08 26.77 -9.05
N ALA A 264 8.20 26.37 -9.66
CA ALA A 264 9.31 27.26 -9.95
C ALA A 264 8.95 28.26 -11.07
N ASN A 265 8.22 27.80 -12.09
CA ASN A 265 7.70 28.59 -13.21
C ASN A 265 8.75 29.55 -13.80
N VAL A 266 9.99 29.08 -13.93
CA VAL A 266 11.10 29.88 -14.42
C VAL A 266 10.91 30.20 -15.90
N MET A 267 11.29 31.41 -16.29
CA MET A 267 11.35 31.85 -17.68
C MET A 267 12.80 32.15 -18.06
N TYR A 268 13.22 31.65 -19.21
CA TYR A 268 14.49 31.92 -19.85
C TYR A 268 14.23 32.47 -21.27
N GLN A 269 14.67 33.70 -21.52
CA GLN A 269 14.48 34.39 -22.82
C GLN A 269 13.02 34.41 -23.32
N GLY A 270 12.05 34.50 -22.41
CA GLY A 270 10.63 34.57 -22.74
C GLY A 270 9.92 33.23 -22.94
N ALA A 271 10.61 32.11 -22.73
CA ALA A 271 10.03 30.76 -22.74
C ALA A 271 10.35 29.99 -21.46
N ARG A 272 9.57 28.96 -21.15
CA ARG A 272 9.93 28.00 -20.10
C ARG A 272 11.13 27.15 -20.56
N PRO A 273 12.04 26.75 -19.66
CA PRO A 273 13.07 25.75 -19.96
C PRO A 273 12.45 24.47 -20.54
N GLN A 274 13.15 23.85 -21.50
CA GLN A 274 12.73 22.55 -22.03
C GLN A 274 13.08 21.46 -21.03
N VAL A 275 12.08 20.73 -20.54
CA VAL A 275 12.29 19.54 -19.72
C VAL A 275 12.71 18.39 -20.63
N THR A 276 13.81 17.73 -20.30
CA THR A 276 14.33 16.59 -21.07
C THR A 276 14.56 15.38 -20.19
N ILE A 277 14.28 14.19 -20.72
CA ILE A 277 14.47 12.91 -20.02
C ILE A 277 14.88 11.86 -21.06
N ASP A 278 15.97 11.12 -20.82
CA ASP A 278 16.29 9.91 -21.59
C ASP A 278 15.47 8.72 -21.07
N MET A 279 14.27 8.55 -21.61
CA MET A 279 13.32 7.54 -21.12
C MET A 279 13.85 6.12 -21.33
N ALA A 280 14.53 5.87 -22.46
CA ALA A 280 15.06 4.54 -22.79
C ALA A 280 16.22 4.15 -21.87
N ALA A 281 17.15 5.06 -21.57
CA ALA A 281 18.26 4.78 -20.65
C ALA A 281 17.80 4.50 -19.22
N LEU A 282 16.63 5.02 -18.84
CA LEU A 282 16.00 4.79 -17.55
C LEU A 282 15.06 3.58 -17.52
N GLY A 283 14.72 3.01 -18.68
CA GLY A 283 13.70 1.96 -18.79
C GLY A 283 12.26 2.47 -18.56
N LEU A 284 12.06 3.79 -18.56
CA LEU A 284 10.75 4.41 -18.38
C LEU A 284 9.92 4.33 -19.66
N LYS A 285 8.61 4.30 -19.48
CA LYS A 285 7.62 4.31 -20.55
C LYS A 285 6.48 5.21 -20.13
N GLU A 286 6.25 6.29 -20.88
CA GLU A 286 5.16 7.24 -20.67
C GLU A 286 3.82 6.52 -20.42
N ARG A 287 3.46 5.57 -21.28
CA ARG A 287 2.24 4.77 -21.14
C ARG A 287 2.15 4.00 -19.82
N LEU A 288 3.26 3.44 -19.32
CA LEU A 288 3.21 2.74 -18.03
C LEU A 288 3.06 3.74 -16.89
N ILE A 289 3.77 4.87 -16.94
CA ILE A 289 3.64 5.94 -15.95
C ILE A 289 2.20 6.46 -15.86
N GLU A 290 1.57 6.72 -17.00
CA GLU A 290 0.18 7.18 -17.07
C GLU A 290 -0.81 6.09 -16.63
N ASN A 291 -0.56 4.83 -16.96
CA ASN A 291 -1.35 3.72 -16.44
C ASN A 291 -1.27 3.58 -14.91
N GLU A 292 -0.23 4.12 -14.27
CA GLU A 292 -0.13 4.13 -12.80
C GLU A 292 -0.94 5.27 -12.15
N GLY A 293 -1.62 6.10 -12.94
CA GLY A 293 -2.45 7.19 -12.42
C GLY A 293 -1.63 8.44 -12.10
N LEU A 294 -0.86 8.92 -13.06
CA LEU A 294 -0.02 10.10 -12.93
C LEU A 294 -0.83 11.33 -12.48
N ASP A 295 -0.45 11.90 -11.33
CA ASP A 295 -1.03 13.15 -10.82
C ASP A 295 -0.23 14.39 -11.22
N ARG A 296 -0.90 15.28 -11.95
CA ARG A 296 -0.38 16.59 -12.36
C ARG A 296 -0.64 17.67 -11.30
N GLY A 297 -1.27 17.32 -10.19
CA GLY A 297 -1.64 18.24 -9.11
C GLY A 297 -2.70 19.24 -9.55
N VAL A 298 -2.58 20.50 -9.12
CA VAL A 298 -3.58 21.54 -9.44
C VAL A 298 -3.61 21.85 -10.95
N ASN A 299 -2.46 21.84 -11.62
CA ASN A 299 -2.36 22.10 -13.05
C ASN A 299 -2.45 20.81 -13.86
N LYS A 300 -3.68 20.37 -14.11
CA LYS A 300 -4.00 19.13 -14.83
C LYS A 300 -3.72 19.17 -16.35
N SER A 301 -3.11 20.25 -16.87
CA SER A 301 -2.75 20.33 -18.29
C SER A 301 -1.60 19.36 -18.62
N PRO A 302 -1.58 18.78 -19.84
CA PRO A 302 -0.47 17.95 -20.31
C PRO A 302 0.86 18.68 -20.21
N PHE A 303 1.89 18.00 -19.74
CA PHE A 303 3.21 18.62 -19.57
C PHE A 303 4.19 18.17 -20.65
N PRO A 304 4.69 19.11 -21.47
CA PRO A 304 5.60 18.76 -22.54
C PRO A 304 6.98 18.40 -21.99
N TYR A 305 7.57 17.32 -22.51
CA TYR A 305 8.97 16.99 -22.31
C TYR A 305 9.59 16.49 -23.63
N GLN A 306 10.91 16.61 -23.75
CA GLN A 306 11.64 16.03 -24.88
C GLN A 306 12.29 14.71 -24.44
N ASP A 307 11.95 13.62 -25.12
CA ASP A 307 12.64 12.35 -24.94
C ASP A 307 13.97 12.39 -25.69
N THR A 308 15.08 12.38 -24.94
CA THR A 308 16.44 12.46 -25.49
C THR A 308 17.00 11.10 -25.88
N SER A 309 16.24 10.01 -25.71
CA SER A 309 16.63 8.68 -26.20
C SER A 309 16.62 8.57 -27.73
N THR A 310 15.95 9.49 -28.42
CA THR A 310 15.93 9.57 -29.88
C THR A 310 16.79 10.73 -30.39
N MET A 311 17.21 10.64 -31.66
CA MET A 311 17.93 11.70 -32.35
C MET A 311 17.25 12.03 -33.68
N PRO A 312 16.62 13.23 -33.83
CA PRO A 312 16.47 14.30 -32.83
C PRO A 312 15.57 13.88 -31.65
N PRO A 313 15.63 14.59 -30.49
CA PRO A 313 14.71 14.36 -29.38
C PRO A 313 13.25 14.49 -29.83
N THR A 314 12.38 13.61 -29.34
CA THR A 314 10.95 13.62 -29.66
C THR A 314 10.14 14.33 -28.58
N LEU A 315 9.21 15.18 -29.01
CA LEU A 315 8.29 15.86 -28.09
C LEU A 315 7.18 14.90 -27.66
N HIS A 316 7.01 14.80 -26.36
CA HIS A 316 6.06 13.94 -25.68
C HIS A 316 5.34 14.72 -24.58
N HIS A 317 4.31 14.11 -23.97
CA HIS A 317 3.51 14.76 -22.95
C HIS A 317 3.19 13.79 -21.83
N PHE A 318 3.33 14.27 -20.60
CA PHE A 318 2.78 13.58 -19.44
C PHE A 318 1.36 14.06 -19.17
N ASP A 319 0.38 13.19 -19.40
CA ASP A 319 -1.03 13.47 -19.19
C ASP A 319 -1.47 13.18 -17.75
N HIS A 320 -2.45 13.95 -17.29
CA HIS A 320 -3.10 13.62 -16.03
C HIS A 320 -4.02 12.42 -16.20
N THR A 321 -3.80 11.38 -15.38
CA THR A 321 -4.61 10.16 -15.43
C THR A 321 -5.17 9.73 -14.07
N GLN A 322 -4.82 10.36 -12.95
CA GLN A 322 -5.19 9.83 -11.64
C GLN A 322 -6.70 9.75 -11.37
N ASP A 323 -7.48 10.81 -11.63
CA ASP A 323 -8.77 11.01 -10.93
C ASP A 323 -9.99 11.21 -11.85
N GLY A 324 -9.84 10.96 -13.14
CA GLY A 324 -10.91 11.09 -14.14
C GLY A 324 -11.30 12.53 -14.48
N SER A 325 -10.67 13.54 -13.84
CA SER A 325 -11.05 14.95 -14.01
C SER A 325 -10.77 15.49 -15.40
N VAL A 326 -9.78 14.94 -16.11
CA VAL A 326 -9.43 15.31 -17.50
C VAL A 326 -10.05 14.32 -18.49
N ASN A 327 -9.96 13.03 -18.20
CA ASN A 327 -10.57 11.98 -19.01
C ASN A 327 -11.22 10.93 -18.10
N PRO A 328 -12.56 10.76 -18.15
CA PRO A 328 -13.28 9.81 -17.31
C PRO A 328 -12.85 8.34 -17.46
N THR A 329 -12.09 8.00 -18.52
CA THR A 329 -11.52 6.65 -18.66
C THR A 329 -10.30 6.39 -17.77
N HIS A 330 -9.76 7.42 -17.13
CA HIS A 330 -8.58 7.35 -16.28
C HIS A 330 -8.98 7.65 -14.83
N ASP A 331 -9.48 6.64 -14.11
CA ASP A 331 -9.84 6.72 -12.68
C ASP A 331 -9.01 5.68 -11.90
N HIS A 332 -7.91 6.15 -11.33
CA HIS A 332 -6.93 5.38 -10.55
C HIS A 332 -7.11 5.73 -9.08
N THR A 333 -7.66 4.78 -8.31
CA THR A 333 -7.83 4.95 -6.86
C THR A 333 -6.50 4.67 -6.16
N TYR A 334 -5.75 5.69 -5.71
CA TYR A 334 -4.45 5.51 -5.04
C TYR A 334 -4.49 4.56 -3.82
N VAL A 335 -3.73 3.46 -3.89
CA VAL A 335 -3.40 2.53 -2.80
C VAL A 335 -1.89 2.18 -2.89
N PRO A 336 -1.12 2.31 -1.80
CA PRO A 336 0.29 1.91 -1.78
C PRO A 336 0.46 0.41 -2.09
N VAL A 337 1.37 0.02 -3.00
CA VAL A 337 1.59 -1.38 -3.40
C VAL A 337 3.00 -1.86 -3.04
N VAL A 338 3.09 -3.05 -2.43
CA VAL A 338 4.26 -3.95 -2.47
C VAL A 338 3.77 -5.21 -3.20
N PRO A 339 4.52 -5.86 -4.10
CA PRO A 339 3.95 -6.98 -4.87
C PRO A 339 3.56 -8.20 -4.03
N THR A 340 2.36 -8.72 -4.29
CA THR A 340 1.91 -10.05 -3.83
C THR A 340 1.90 -11.10 -4.93
N ALA A 341 1.96 -12.36 -4.48
CA ALA A 341 1.40 -13.54 -5.12
C ALA A 341 -0.12 -13.39 -5.46
N PRO A 342 -0.70 -14.25 -6.31
CA PRO A 342 -2.00 -14.00 -6.96
C PRO A 342 -3.16 -13.72 -6.00
N ALA A 343 -3.98 -12.74 -6.37
CA ALA A 343 -5.13 -12.23 -5.62
C ALA A 343 -6.18 -13.31 -5.27
N ALA A 344 -6.61 -13.32 -4.00
CA ALA A 344 -7.85 -13.98 -3.59
C ALA A 344 -9.01 -12.97 -3.63
N THR A 345 -10.12 -13.39 -4.23
CA THR A 345 -11.34 -12.62 -4.51
C THR A 345 -12.19 -12.31 -3.27
N GLY A 346 -12.67 -11.05 -3.15
CA GLY A 346 -14.03 -10.69 -2.70
C GLY A 346 -14.29 -10.52 -1.19
N SER A 347 -14.29 -9.27 -0.70
CA SER A 347 -15.00 -8.88 0.54
C SER A 347 -16.40 -8.36 0.22
N LEU A 348 -17.42 -8.78 0.96
CA LEU A 348 -18.82 -8.34 0.83
C LEU A 348 -18.97 -6.87 1.27
N GLY A 349 -19.55 -6.02 0.42
CA GLY A 349 -19.82 -4.60 0.72
C GLY A 349 -21.16 -4.39 1.45
N PRO A 350 -21.44 -3.17 1.95
CA PRO A 350 -22.63 -2.89 2.76
C PRO A 350 -23.96 -2.87 1.97
N ASP A 351 -23.91 -3.00 0.63
CA ASP A 351 -25.10 -3.30 -0.19
C ASP A 351 -25.62 -4.72 0.00
N ASP A 352 -24.78 -5.65 0.44
CA ASP A 352 -25.19 -7.02 0.69
C ASP A 352 -26.08 -7.08 1.94
N PRO A 353 -27.30 -7.64 1.88
CA PRO A 353 -28.16 -7.82 3.06
C PRO A 353 -27.52 -8.59 4.22
N ALA A 354 -26.49 -9.40 3.96
CA ALA A 354 -25.73 -10.11 4.98
C ALA A 354 -24.65 -9.25 5.66
N HIS A 355 -24.39 -8.03 5.19
CA HIS A 355 -23.41 -7.14 5.79
C HIS A 355 -23.95 -6.56 7.12
N PRO A 356 -23.14 -6.52 8.21
CA PRO A 356 -23.59 -6.07 9.53
C PRO A 356 -24.17 -4.65 9.54
N ASP A 357 -23.68 -3.76 8.67
CA ASP A 357 -24.14 -2.37 8.58
C ASP A 357 -25.19 -2.12 7.48
N HIS A 358 -25.63 -3.15 6.75
CA HIS A 358 -26.64 -2.98 5.70
C HIS A 358 -27.91 -2.30 6.22
N ARG A 359 -28.38 -2.72 7.41
CA ARG A 359 -29.53 -2.11 8.06
C ARG A 359 -29.33 -0.61 8.34
N MET A 360 -28.13 -0.22 8.76
CA MET A 360 -27.81 1.18 9.06
C MET A 360 -27.72 2.01 7.77
N LEU A 361 -27.16 1.44 6.70
CA LEU A 361 -27.16 2.05 5.37
C LEU A 361 -28.59 2.34 4.90
N GLU A 362 -29.50 1.38 5.03
CA GLU A 362 -30.91 1.57 4.63
C GLU A 362 -31.63 2.64 5.47
N GLN A 363 -31.32 2.74 6.76
CA GLN A 363 -31.83 3.83 7.61
C GLN A 363 -31.34 5.20 7.13
N ILE A 364 -30.06 5.30 6.78
CA ILE A 364 -29.45 6.52 6.25
C ILE A 364 -30.05 6.89 4.90
N ARG A 365 -30.12 5.93 3.96
CA ARG A 365 -30.73 6.12 2.62
C ARG A 365 -32.17 6.61 2.73
N SER A 366 -32.95 6.04 3.64
CA SER A 366 -34.33 6.48 3.90
C SER A 366 -34.38 7.93 4.40
N GLY A 367 -33.46 8.32 5.27
CA GLY A 367 -33.35 9.68 5.78
C GLY A 367 -32.92 10.70 4.73
N VAL A 368 -31.90 10.38 3.94
CA VAL A 368 -31.42 11.24 2.83
C VAL A 368 -32.52 11.42 1.77
N ARG A 369 -33.26 10.35 1.43
CA ARG A 369 -34.40 10.44 0.51
C ARG A 369 -35.46 11.44 0.97
N LYS A 370 -35.76 11.51 2.26
CA LYS A 370 -36.70 12.50 2.81
C LYS A 370 -36.16 13.93 2.70
N ILE A 371 -34.84 14.12 2.83
CA ILE A 371 -34.19 15.43 2.61
C ILE A 371 -34.34 15.82 1.14
N ASP A 372 -34.00 14.93 0.20
CA ASP A 372 -34.12 15.18 -1.24
C ASP A 372 -35.56 15.52 -1.65
N GLU A 373 -36.54 14.74 -1.17
CA GLU A 373 -37.97 14.98 -1.40
C GLU A 373 -38.41 16.36 -0.89
N SER A 374 -37.88 16.80 0.26
CA SER A 374 -38.22 18.11 0.85
C SER A 374 -37.74 19.30 0.01
N VAL A 375 -36.75 19.09 -0.85
CA VAL A 375 -36.23 20.10 -1.79
C VAL A 375 -36.61 19.83 -3.24
N GLY A 376 -37.51 18.87 -3.48
CA GLY A 376 -38.05 18.54 -4.81
C GLY A 376 -37.07 17.79 -5.72
N LYS A 377 -36.08 17.09 -5.15
CA LYS A 377 -35.07 16.33 -5.87
C LYS A 377 -35.32 14.81 -5.70
N PRO A 378 -35.11 13.96 -6.72
CA PRO A 378 -35.07 12.50 -6.53
C PRO A 378 -33.78 12.05 -5.85
N TYR A 379 -33.80 10.85 -5.24
CA TYR A 379 -32.59 10.19 -4.75
C TYR A 379 -31.71 9.77 -5.94
N ASP A 380 -30.46 10.25 -5.98
CA ASP A 380 -29.53 10.02 -7.08
C ASP A 380 -28.13 9.60 -6.59
N GLU A 381 -27.15 9.55 -7.50
CA GLU A 381 -25.77 9.17 -7.16
C GLU A 381 -25.12 10.09 -6.12
N MET A 382 -25.46 11.39 -6.11
CA MET A 382 -24.95 12.31 -5.09
C MET A 382 -25.57 12.01 -3.73
N SER A 383 -26.87 11.68 -3.69
CA SER A 383 -27.56 11.21 -2.48
C SER A 383 -26.96 9.92 -1.93
N GLU A 384 -26.51 9.02 -2.82
CA GLU A 384 -25.80 7.80 -2.44
C GLU A 384 -24.42 8.09 -1.86
N ARG A 385 -23.63 8.99 -2.45
CA ARG A 385 -22.33 9.41 -1.90
C ARG A 385 -22.47 10.05 -0.51
N VAL A 386 -23.51 10.86 -0.30
CA VAL A 386 -23.85 11.41 1.01
C VAL A 386 -24.20 10.30 2.00
N SER A 387 -25.05 9.34 1.60
CA SER A 387 -25.46 8.22 2.44
C SER A 387 -24.27 7.36 2.88
N ARG A 388 -23.33 7.13 1.97
CA ARG A 388 -22.12 6.33 2.21
C ARG A 388 -21.13 7.04 3.10
N SER A 389 -20.89 8.33 2.83
CA SER A 389 -20.05 9.17 3.67
C SER A 389 -20.59 9.20 5.11
N LEU A 390 -21.92 9.35 5.25
CA LEU A 390 -22.56 9.39 6.55
C LEU A 390 -22.48 8.04 7.29
N LEU A 391 -22.60 6.92 6.57
CA LEU A 391 -22.43 5.57 7.12
C LEU A 391 -21.01 5.34 7.64
N ALA A 392 -19.98 5.77 6.89
CA ALA A 392 -18.59 5.66 7.30
C ALA A 392 -18.32 6.44 8.60
N VAL A 393 -18.79 7.70 8.66
CA VAL A 393 -18.58 8.57 9.83
C VAL A 393 -19.40 8.09 11.04
N CYS A 394 -20.49 7.32 10.86
CA CYS A 394 -21.16 6.65 11.97
C CYS A 394 -20.26 5.65 12.71
N LYS A 395 -19.22 5.11 12.05
CA LYS A 395 -18.25 4.21 12.68
C LYS A 395 -16.95 4.90 13.07
N ASP A 396 -16.47 5.85 12.27
CA ASP A 396 -15.29 6.65 12.59
C ASP A 396 -15.58 8.14 12.42
N ASN A 397 -15.87 8.81 13.54
CA ASN A 397 -16.20 10.23 13.58
C ASN A 397 -15.05 11.14 14.02
N ARG A 398 -13.81 10.63 14.05
CA ARG A 398 -12.65 11.41 14.51
C ARG A 398 -12.37 12.61 13.61
N GLU A 399 -12.58 12.47 12.31
CA GLU A 399 -12.46 13.59 11.36
C GLU A 399 -13.57 14.65 11.56
N ALA A 400 -14.77 14.23 11.97
CA ALA A 400 -15.88 15.15 12.23
C ALA A 400 -15.72 15.92 13.55
N TYR A 401 -14.96 15.37 14.50
CA TYR A 401 -14.72 15.98 15.81
C TYR A 401 -13.23 15.97 16.19
N PRO A 402 -12.37 16.71 15.48
CA PRO A 402 -10.92 16.67 15.69
C PRO A 402 -10.50 17.16 17.10
N ALA A 403 -11.33 17.98 17.75
CA ALA A 403 -11.11 18.48 19.11
C ALA A 403 -11.51 17.49 20.22
N ALA A 404 -12.20 16.38 19.90
CA ALA A 404 -12.69 15.42 20.89
C ALA A 404 -11.60 14.49 21.47
N GLY A 405 -10.35 14.61 21.01
CA GLY A 405 -9.23 13.77 21.45
C GLY A 405 -9.28 12.34 20.92
N SER A 406 -8.27 11.54 21.24
CA SER A 406 -8.17 10.14 20.78
C SER A 406 -9.01 9.17 21.64
N GLY A 407 -10.33 9.39 21.71
CA GLY A 407 -11.25 8.49 22.40
C GLY A 407 -11.43 7.13 21.69
N SER A 408 -12.00 6.15 22.39
CA SER A 408 -12.32 4.83 21.79
C SER A 408 -13.25 4.98 20.59
N LEU A 409 -12.90 4.32 19.47
CA LEU A 409 -13.77 4.24 18.31
C LEU A 409 -15.04 3.47 18.63
N ALA A 410 -14.92 2.38 19.39
CA ALA A 410 -16.05 1.53 19.75
C ALA A 410 -17.12 2.25 20.57
N ASP A 411 -16.73 3.13 21.49
CA ASP A 411 -17.66 3.89 22.35
C ASP A 411 -18.34 5.06 21.62
N ASN A 412 -17.63 5.66 20.67
CA ASN A 412 -18.11 6.81 19.91
C ASN A 412 -18.89 6.44 18.65
N ALA A 413 -18.77 5.20 18.17
CA ALA A 413 -19.54 4.71 17.03
C ALA A 413 -21.04 4.65 17.34
N LEU A 414 -21.85 4.94 16.32
CA LEU A 414 -23.30 4.75 16.36
C LEU A 414 -23.63 3.27 16.14
N SER A 415 -24.61 2.78 16.88
CA SER A 415 -25.12 1.42 16.74
C SER A 415 -26.25 1.31 15.71
N ARG A 416 -26.96 2.42 15.48
CA ARG A 416 -28.04 2.59 14.48
C ARG A 416 -28.22 4.07 14.15
N VAL A 417 -29.02 4.37 13.14
CA VAL A 417 -29.43 5.74 12.81
C VAL A 417 -30.95 5.85 12.91
N ASP A 418 -31.43 6.64 13.88
CA ASP A 418 -32.86 6.86 14.12
C ASP A 418 -33.37 8.07 13.30
N HIS A 419 -32.51 9.07 13.07
CA HIS A 419 -32.83 10.25 12.26
C HIS A 419 -31.65 10.69 11.37
N VAL A 420 -31.95 11.15 10.15
CA VAL A 420 -31.03 11.93 9.31
C VAL A 420 -31.62 13.31 9.11
N VAL A 421 -30.86 14.37 9.41
CA VAL A 421 -31.36 15.75 9.37
C VAL A 421 -30.38 16.69 8.66
N MET A 422 -30.92 17.62 7.88
CA MET A 422 -30.15 18.70 7.26
C MET A 422 -29.95 19.85 8.25
N GLY A 423 -28.71 20.25 8.47
CA GLY A 423 -28.31 21.40 9.25
C GLY A 423 -28.38 22.71 8.46
N LYS A 424 -28.43 23.83 9.17
CA LYS A 424 -28.49 25.17 8.56
C LYS A 424 -27.17 25.63 7.94
N THR A 425 -26.09 24.89 8.16
CA THR A 425 -24.72 25.25 7.74
C THR A 425 -24.18 24.42 6.58
N GLY A 426 -25.02 23.62 5.91
CA GLY A 426 -24.56 22.69 4.87
C GLY A 426 -24.18 21.30 5.37
N ASN A 427 -24.36 21.02 6.66
CA ASN A 427 -24.10 19.71 7.26
C ASN A 427 -25.29 18.76 7.18
N VAL A 428 -25.03 17.48 6.94
CA VAL A 428 -26.02 16.39 7.11
C VAL A 428 -25.64 15.60 8.36
N PHE A 429 -26.59 15.44 9.28
CA PHE A 429 -26.37 14.75 10.55
C PHE A 429 -27.07 13.38 10.57
N ALA A 430 -26.37 12.36 11.07
CA ALA A 430 -26.97 11.10 11.51
C ALA A 430 -27.07 11.12 13.04
N VAL A 431 -28.24 10.74 13.56
CA VAL A 431 -28.56 10.79 14.99
C VAL A 431 -29.04 9.43 15.48
N GLU A 432 -28.48 8.98 16.59
CA GLU A 432 -28.96 7.84 17.38
C GLU A 432 -29.65 8.36 18.65
N GLY A 433 -30.90 7.97 18.86
CA GLY A 433 -31.77 8.48 19.92
C GLY A 433 -32.78 9.51 19.44
N ARG A 434 -33.64 9.98 20.35
CA ARG A 434 -34.67 10.99 20.02
C ARG A 434 -34.02 12.37 19.89
N LEU A 435 -34.47 13.18 18.93
CA LEU A 435 -33.95 14.54 18.72
C LEU A 435 -34.13 15.49 19.92
N ASP A 436 -35.11 15.22 20.79
CA ASP A 436 -35.41 15.99 22.01
C ASP A 436 -34.70 15.44 23.26
N ASP A 437 -33.97 14.33 23.15
CA ASP A 437 -33.18 13.74 24.24
C ASP A 437 -31.76 14.33 24.24
N PRO A 438 -31.30 15.01 25.31
CA PRO A 438 -29.94 15.56 25.35
C PRO A 438 -28.83 14.49 25.34
N ALA A 439 -29.15 13.21 25.56
CA ALA A 439 -28.19 12.11 25.50
C ALA A 439 -28.06 11.47 24.10
N HIS A 440 -28.70 12.02 23.06
CA HIS A 440 -28.56 11.51 21.70
C HIS A 440 -27.10 11.57 21.22
N LYS A 441 -26.66 10.54 20.50
CA LYS A 441 -25.37 10.57 19.78
C LYS A 441 -25.60 11.11 18.39
N ARG A 442 -24.69 11.93 17.88
CA ARG A 442 -24.76 12.43 16.51
C ARG A 442 -23.40 12.54 15.86
N VAL A 443 -23.39 12.31 14.55
CA VAL A 443 -22.25 12.56 13.68
C VAL A 443 -22.71 13.40 12.49
N HIS A 444 -21.78 14.02 11.78
CA HIS A 444 -22.10 14.84 10.63
C HIS A 444 -21.09 14.68 9.51
N VAL A 445 -21.55 15.01 8.30
CA VAL A 445 -20.71 15.23 7.13
C VAL A 445 -21.09 16.56 6.49
N GLU A 446 -20.10 17.26 5.96
CA GLU A 446 -20.32 18.45 5.14
C GLU A 446 -20.83 18.01 3.76
N ILE A 447 -21.98 18.53 3.32
CA ILE A 447 -22.66 18.03 2.11
C ILE A 447 -21.80 18.19 0.86
N ASP A 448 -21.10 19.32 0.72
CA ASP A 448 -20.24 19.62 -0.44
C ASP A 448 -19.04 18.69 -0.55
N GLN A 449 -18.53 18.21 0.58
CA GLN A 449 -17.49 17.19 0.62
C GLN A 449 -18.09 15.83 0.31
N ALA A 450 -19.20 15.48 0.98
CA ALA A 450 -19.83 14.17 0.88
C ALA A 450 -20.31 13.84 -0.54
N ILE A 451 -20.82 14.81 -1.31
CA ILE A 451 -21.19 14.59 -2.72
C ILE A 451 -19.99 14.38 -3.64
N ARG A 452 -18.78 14.79 -3.23
CA ARG A 452 -17.53 14.62 -3.99
C ARG A 452 -16.77 13.36 -3.58
N THR A 453 -17.01 12.83 -2.38
CA THR A 453 -16.46 11.57 -1.90
C THR A 453 -17.07 10.39 -2.68
N PRO A 454 -16.28 9.56 -3.38
CA PRO A 454 -16.78 8.34 -4.01
C PRO A 454 -17.37 7.35 -2.98
N VAL A 455 -18.31 6.52 -3.43
CA VAL A 455 -18.97 5.51 -2.59
C VAL A 455 -17.93 4.52 -2.04
N GLU A 456 -16.99 4.14 -2.88
CA GLU A 456 -15.93 3.19 -2.59
C GLU A 456 -15.00 3.72 -1.50
N GLN A 457 -14.67 5.01 -1.52
CA GLN A 457 -13.85 5.64 -0.49
C GLN A 457 -14.57 5.63 0.87
N SER A 458 -15.88 5.87 0.87
CA SER A 458 -16.69 5.80 2.07
C SER A 458 -16.81 4.37 2.59
N ASP A 459 -16.99 3.39 1.71
CA ASP A 459 -17.03 1.97 2.07
C ASP A 459 -15.69 1.46 2.60
N GLN A 460 -14.57 1.95 2.06
CA GLN A 460 -13.23 1.68 2.58
C GLN A 460 -13.07 2.24 3.99
N LYS A 461 -13.49 3.49 4.24
CA LYS A 461 -13.49 4.09 5.59
C LYS A 461 -14.36 3.29 6.55
N LEU A 462 -15.56 2.89 6.12
CA LEU A 462 -16.48 2.06 6.90
C LEU A 462 -15.84 0.71 7.28
N LEU A 463 -15.23 0.03 6.33
CA LEU A 463 -14.58 -1.26 6.55
C LEU A 463 -13.41 -1.14 7.53
N ALA A 464 -12.56 -0.13 7.37
CA ALA A 464 -11.45 0.15 8.28
C ALA A 464 -11.94 0.44 9.70
N ALA A 465 -13.00 1.25 9.83
CA ALA A 465 -13.60 1.58 11.12
C ALA A 465 -14.18 0.35 11.83
N ASN A 466 -14.90 -0.52 11.09
CA ASN A 466 -15.44 -1.76 11.64
C ASN A 466 -14.36 -2.71 12.15
N GLN A 467 -13.24 -2.82 11.43
CA GLN A 467 -12.11 -3.64 11.84
C GLN A 467 -11.46 -3.09 13.12
N ALA A 468 -11.24 -1.77 13.20
CA ALA A 468 -10.71 -1.12 14.40
C ALA A 468 -11.64 -1.31 15.62
N ILE A 469 -12.95 -1.14 15.44
CA ILE A 469 -13.95 -1.37 16.50
C ILE A 469 -13.95 -2.83 16.96
N ALA A 470 -13.85 -3.79 16.03
CA ALA A 470 -13.77 -5.21 16.39
C ALA A 470 -12.50 -5.54 17.19
N GLN A 471 -11.37 -4.93 16.83
CA GLN A 471 -10.10 -5.06 17.56
C GLN A 471 -10.20 -4.47 18.98
N GLU A 472 -10.71 -3.25 19.14
CA GLU A 472 -10.90 -2.62 20.46
C GLU A 472 -11.77 -3.49 21.36
N ARG A 473 -12.87 -4.02 20.84
CA ARG A 473 -13.77 -4.92 21.59
C ARG A 473 -13.09 -6.23 21.99
N ALA A 474 -12.29 -6.82 21.11
CA ALA A 474 -11.54 -8.04 21.41
C ALA A 474 -10.49 -7.81 22.50
N LEU A 475 -9.77 -6.69 22.47
CA LEU A 475 -8.82 -6.32 23.53
C LEU A 475 -9.53 -6.06 24.86
N ALA A 476 -10.66 -5.34 24.85
CA ALA A 476 -11.45 -5.09 26.06
C ALA A 476 -11.93 -6.41 26.70
N GLN A 477 -12.43 -7.36 25.90
CA GLN A 477 -12.83 -8.67 26.38
C GLN A 477 -11.65 -9.48 26.96
N GLN A 478 -10.46 -9.43 26.35
CA GLN A 478 -9.26 -10.07 26.91
C GLN A 478 -8.84 -9.43 28.25
N GLN A 479 -8.94 -8.11 28.38
CA GLN A 479 -8.63 -7.41 29.63
C GLN A 479 -9.64 -7.73 30.74
N GLU A 480 -10.93 -7.87 30.41
CA GLU A 480 -11.97 -8.31 31.36
C GLU A 480 -11.76 -9.76 31.79
N LEU A 481 -11.43 -10.67 30.86
CA LEU A 481 -11.10 -12.07 31.17
C LEU A 481 -9.84 -12.17 32.06
N ALA A 482 -8.81 -11.36 31.77
CA ALA A 482 -7.60 -11.30 32.59
C ALA A 482 -7.83 -10.67 33.97
N ARG A 483 -8.82 -9.77 34.12
CA ARG A 483 -9.27 -9.26 35.42
C ARG A 483 -10.08 -10.30 36.19
N GLY A 484 -10.96 -11.05 35.53
CA GLY A 484 -11.75 -12.12 36.16
C GLY A 484 -10.92 -13.31 36.64
N MET A 485 -9.74 -13.57 36.05
CA MET A 485 -8.79 -14.59 36.53
C MET A 485 -7.95 -14.14 37.73
N ASN A 486 -7.98 -12.85 38.11
CA ASN A 486 -7.22 -12.28 39.22
C ASN A 486 -8.10 -11.92 40.44
N GLU A 487 -9.41 -12.22 40.43
CA GLU A 487 -10.21 -12.19 41.66
C GLU A 487 -9.95 -13.47 42.47
N PRO A 488 -9.43 -13.38 43.71
CA PRO A 488 -9.38 -14.53 44.60
C PRO A 488 -10.81 -14.96 44.90
N SER A 489 -11.11 -16.22 44.63
CA SER A 489 -12.28 -16.90 45.15
C SER A 489 -12.31 -16.78 46.68
N GLN A 490 -13.01 -15.79 47.22
CA GLN A 490 -13.47 -15.86 48.60
C GLN A 490 -14.60 -16.89 48.66
N GLY A 491 -14.20 -18.15 48.83
CA GLY A 491 -15.09 -19.25 49.12
C GLY A 491 -14.34 -20.32 49.90
N GLY A 492 -14.48 -20.32 51.22
CA GLY A 492 -14.14 -21.49 52.02
C GLY A 492 -14.30 -21.29 53.53
N PRO A 493 -14.93 -22.23 54.25
CA PRO A 493 -15.70 -21.99 55.46
C PRO A 493 -14.88 -22.05 56.76
N SER A 494 -15.43 -21.56 57.87
CA SER A 494 -14.99 -21.96 59.21
C SER A 494 -16.13 -21.93 60.25
N ARG A 495 -16.47 -23.15 60.68
CA ARG A 495 -17.28 -23.64 61.81
C ARG A 495 -18.79 -23.48 61.78
#